data_AF-A0A644U034-F1
#
_entry.id   AF-A0A644U034-F1
#
_cell.length_a   1.000
_cell.length_b   1.000
_cell.length_c   1.000
_cell.angle_alpha   90.00
_cell.angle_beta   90.00
_cell.angle_gamma   90.00
#
_symmetry.space_group_name_H-M   'P 1'
#
loop_
_entity.id
_entity.type
_entity.pdbx_description
1 polymer ?
#
loop_
_entity_poly.entity_id
_entity_poly.type
_entity_poly.pdbx_seq_one_letter_code
_entity_poly.pdbx_strand_id
1 'polypeptide(L)' 'MRDPDTYSLMQPANQHAGNVEFRQFSPQKSKTITDEINNVLAGNYGFTAERLDFIINNNLKYRMGRELENEEEEV' A
#
# COMPACT_ATOMS: atom_id res chain seq x y z
N MET A 1 -5.97 2.76 21.42
CA MET A 1 -6.09 2.39 19.99
C MET A 1 -7.32 3.12 19.45
N ARG A 2 -7.21 3.92 18.37
CA ARG A 2 -8.39 4.58 17.80
C ARG A 2 -9.32 3.53 17.19
N ASP A 3 -10.62 3.79 17.23
CA ASP A 3 -11.65 2.92 16.65
C ASP A 3 -11.42 2.79 15.12
N PRO A 4 -11.22 1.57 14.60
CA PRO A 4 -11.01 1.34 13.16
C PRO A 4 -12.22 1.77 12.30
N ASP A 5 -13.42 1.94 12.87
CA ASP A 5 -14.60 2.46 12.18
C ASP A 5 -14.43 3.92 11.75
N THR A 6 -13.55 4.66 12.43
CA THR A 6 -13.30 6.09 12.16
C THR A 6 -12.76 6.36 10.75
N TYR A 7 -12.10 5.39 10.12
CA TYR A 7 -11.43 5.55 8.83
C TYR A 7 -11.84 4.53 7.77
N SER A 8 -12.92 3.80 8.01
CA SER A 8 -13.39 2.75 7.12
C SER A 8 -14.85 2.93 6.74
N LEU A 9 -15.20 2.56 5.52
CA LEU A 9 -16.58 2.56 5.05
C LEU A 9 -17.09 1.12 5.02
N MET A 10 -18.25 0.88 5.62
CA MET A 10 -18.96 -0.40 5.44
C MET A 10 -19.68 -0.37 4.10
N GLN A 11 -19.41 -1.33 3.23
CA GLN A 11 -20.07 -1.48 1.95
C GLN A 11 -20.80 -2.83 1.90
N PRO A 12 -22.15 -2.83 1.80
CA PRO A 12 -22.90 -4.04 1.51
C PRO A 12 -22.74 -4.41 0.03
N ALA A 13 -22.54 -5.69 -0.25
CA ALA A 13 -22.44 -6.23 -1.60
C ALA A 13 -23.28 -7.51 -1.70
N ASN A 14 -24.08 -7.61 -2.77
CA ASN A 14 -24.84 -8.82 -3.08
C ASN A 14 -23.99 -9.67 -4.01
N GLN A 15 -23.46 -10.78 -3.51
CA GLN A 15 -22.72 -11.76 -4.29
C GLN A 15 -23.57 -13.00 -4.57
N HIS A 16 -23.12 -13.83 -5.52
CA HIS A 16 -23.83 -15.06 -5.89
C HIS A 16 -24.07 -16.02 -4.71
N ALA A 17 -23.23 -15.95 -3.67
CA ALA A 17 -23.33 -16.74 -2.43
C ALA A 17 -24.18 -16.08 -1.33
N GLY A 18 -24.71 -14.87 -1.55
CA GLY A 18 -25.52 -14.13 -0.59
C GLY A 18 -25.05 -12.68 -0.37
N ASN A 19 -25.71 -12.00 0.56
CA ASN A 19 -25.37 -10.63 0.96
C ASN A 19 -24.14 -10.67 1.88
N VAL A 20 -23.11 -9.89 1.54
CA VAL A 20 -21.88 -9.80 2.32
C VAL A 20 -21.58 -8.33 2.60
N GLU A 21 -21.12 -8.03 3.82
CA GLU A 21 -20.66 -6.72 4.20
C GLU A 21 -19.13 -6.70 4.26
N PHE A 22 -18.52 -5.75 3.56
CA PHE A 22 -17.08 -5.59 3.56
C PHE A 22 -16.69 -4.21 4.07
N ARG A 23 -15.58 -4.17 4.81
CA ARG A 23 -14.97 -2.93 5.24
C ARG A 23 -14.00 -2.45 4.16
N GLN A 24 -14.25 -1.28 3.60
CA GLN A 24 -13.39 -0.66 2.61
C GLN A 24 -12.54 0.44 3.24
N PHE A 25 -11.24 0.40 2.94
CA PHE A 25 -10.30 1.48 3.22
C PHE A 25 -9.91 2.13 1.91
N SER A 26 -9.59 3.44 1.93
CA SER A 26 -9.16 4.19 0.76
C SER A 26 -7.68 4.58 0.89
N PRO A 27 -6.72 3.74 0.47
CA PRO A 27 -5.29 4.02 0.59
C PRO A 27 -4.85 5.34 -0.07
N GLN A 28 -5.55 5.75 -1.13
CA GLN A 28 -5.30 7.01 -1.83
C GLN A 28 -5.41 8.24 -0.92
N LYS A 29 -6.30 8.20 0.10
CA LYS A 29 -6.44 9.30 1.06
C LYS A 29 -5.21 9.48 1.94
N SER A 30 -4.41 8.43 2.11
CA SER A 30 -3.16 8.47 2.86
C SER A 30 -1.96 8.86 2.01
N LYS A 31 -2.12 8.97 0.67
CA LYS A 31 -0.99 9.21 -0.25
C LYS A 31 -0.21 10.46 0.12
N THR A 32 -0.88 11.58 0.38
CA THR A 32 -0.21 12.85 0.76
C THR A 32 0.63 12.70 2.03
N ILE A 33 0.10 12.00 3.04
CA ILE A 33 0.84 11.74 4.30
C ILE A 33 2.05 10.84 4.03
N THR A 34 1.88 9.80 3.22
CA THR A 34 2.98 8.92 2.80
C THR A 34 4.05 9.68 2.02
N ASP A 35 3.66 10.56 1.10
CA ASP A 35 4.58 11.39 0.31
C ASP A 35 5.40 12.34 1.22
N GLU A 36 4.77 12.95 2.23
CA GLU A 36 5.44 13.80 3.22
C GLU A 36 6.46 13.03 4.06
N ILE A 37 6.10 11.84 4.54
CA ILE A 37 7.01 10.96 5.28
C ILE A 37 8.23 10.60 4.41
N ASN A 38 8.00 10.22 3.15
CA ASN A 38 9.05 9.87 2.21
C ASN A 38 10.03 11.03 1.98
N ASN A 39 9.53 12.25 1.83
CA ASN A 39 10.37 13.44 1.65
C ASN A 39 11.22 13.75 2.90
N VAL A 40 10.63 13.65 4.09
CA VAL A 40 11.36 13.87 5.36
C VAL A 40 12.45 12.81 5.53
N LEU A 41 12.14 11.54 5.25
CA LEU A 41 13.12 10.45 5.32
C LEU A 41 14.25 10.65 4.30
N ALA A 42 13.93 11.05 3.07
CA ALA A 42 14.93 11.30 2.04
C ALA A 42 15.93 12.37 2.47
N GLY A 43 15.45 13.47 3.08
CA GLY A 43 16.30 14.52 3.62
C GLY A 43 17.21 14.05 4.77
N ASN A 44 16.67 13.26 5.70
CA ASN A 44 17.43 12.78 6.86
C ASN A 44 18.50 11.74 6.50
N TYR A 45 18.26 10.92 5.47
CA TYR A 45 19.19 9.87 5.04
C TYR A 45 20.02 10.25 3.80
N GLY A 46 19.86 11.46 3.27
CA GLY A 46 20.57 11.93 2.09
C GLY A 46 20.23 11.14 0.82
N PHE A 47 19.01 10.63 0.70
CA PHE A 47 18.60 9.88 -0.48
C PHE A 47 18.48 10.80 -1.69
N THR A 48 18.97 10.30 -2.83
CA THR A 48 18.70 10.91 -4.13
C THR A 48 17.25 10.68 -4.52
N ALA A 49 16.72 11.51 -5.43
CA ALA A 49 15.37 11.33 -5.96
C ALA A 49 15.17 9.91 -6.54
N GLU A 50 16.16 9.37 -7.25
CA GLU A 50 16.14 7.99 -7.77
C GLU A 50 16.08 6.93 -6.67
N ARG A 51 16.81 7.13 -5.56
CA ARG A 51 16.79 6.18 -4.45
C ARG A 51 15.46 6.21 -3.69
N LEU A 52 14.84 7.39 -3.61
CA LEU A 52 13.50 7.54 -3.05
C LEU A 52 12.45 6.88 -3.95
N ASP A 53 12.55 7.08 -5.26
CA ASP A 53 11.67 6.46 -6.25
C ASP A 53 11.80 4.93 -6.22
N PHE A 54 13.02 4.42 -6.02
CA PHE A 54 13.26 3.01 -5.76
C PHE A 54 12.49 2.54 -4.51
N ILE A 55 12.50 3.26 -3.40
CA ILE A 55 11.79 2.85 -2.16
C ILE A 55 10.26 2.91 -2.33
N ILE A 56 9.74 3.94 -2.99
CA ILE A 56 8.31 4.12 -3.24
C ILE A 56 7.80 3.02 -4.18
N ASN A 57 8.57 2.69 -5.22
CA ASN A 57 8.16 1.79 -6.29
C ASN A 57 8.55 0.31 -6.05
N ASN A 58 9.65 0.03 -5.33
CA ASN A 58 10.10 -1.36 -5.06
C ASN A 58 9.31 -2.06 -3.94
N ASN A 59 8.37 -1.40 -3.28
CA ASN A 59 7.44 -2.12 -2.42
C ASN A 59 6.46 -3.00 -3.24
N LEU A 60 6.47 -2.95 -4.58
CA LEU A 60 5.65 -3.81 -5.42
C LEU A 60 5.98 -5.31 -5.24
N LYS A 61 7.28 -5.67 -5.15
CA LYS A 61 7.76 -7.04 -4.86
C LYS A 61 7.21 -7.60 -3.54
N TYR A 62 7.10 -6.76 -2.52
CA TYR A 62 6.61 -7.16 -1.21
C TYR A 62 5.07 -7.04 -1.08
N ARG A 63 4.41 -6.27 -1.97
CA ARG A 63 2.93 -6.13 -2.03
C ARG A 63 2.25 -7.14 -2.95
N MET A 64 2.92 -7.63 -3.99
CA MET A 64 2.41 -8.71 -4.88
C MET A 64 2.67 -10.11 -4.30
N GLY A 65 3.39 -10.21 -3.18
CA GLY A 65 3.77 -11.51 -2.60
C GLY A 65 4.67 -12.31 -3.56
N ARG A 66 4.83 -13.61 -3.28
CA ARG A 66 5.73 -14.57 -3.99
C ARG A 66 5.57 -14.65 -5.52
N GLU A 67 4.68 -13.91 -6.15
CA GLU A 67 4.48 -13.95 -7.60
C GLU A 67 5.71 -13.50 -8.40
N LEU A 68 6.55 -12.63 -7.83
CA LEU A 68 7.80 -12.16 -8.46
C LEU A 68 9.04 -13.02 -8.10
N GLU A 69 8.89 -14.02 -7.24
CA GLU A 69 10.01 -14.90 -6.81
C GLU A 69 10.28 -16.01 -7.85
N ASN A 70 9.31 -16.33 -8.71
CA ASN A 70 9.41 -17.40 -9.70
C ASN A 70 10.04 -16.97 -11.04
N GLU A 71 10.37 -15.69 -11.22
CA GLU A 71 10.99 -15.20 -12.47
C GLU A 71 12.53 -15.09 -12.39
N GLU A 72 13.12 -15.29 -11.20
CA GLU A 72 14.59 -15.23 -11.01
C GLU A 72 15.26 -16.63 -11.03
N GLU A 73 14.52 -17.71 -11.30
CA GLU A 73 15.02 -19.10 -11.27
C GLU A 73 15.14 -19.79 -12.65
N GLU A 74 15.21 -19.03 -13.76
CA GLU A 74 15.69 -19.56 -15.05
C GLU A 74 16.96 -18.83 -15.53
N VAL A 75 18.12 -19.29 -15.04
CA VAL A 75 19.42 -19.22 -15.75
C VAL A 75 20.22 -20.49 -15.49
#